data_AF-A0A931TAL8-F1
#
_entry.id   AF-A0A931TAL8-F1
#
_cell.length_a   1.000
_cell.length_b   1.000
_cell.length_c   1.000
_cell.angle_alpha   90.00
_cell.angle_beta   90.00
_cell.angle_gamma   90.00
#
_symmetry.space_group_name_H-M   'P 1'
#
loop_
_entity.id
_entity.type
_entity.pdbx_description
1 polymer ?
#
loop_
_entity_poly.entity_id
_entity_poly.type
_entity_poly.pdbx_seq_one_letter_code
_entity_poly.pdbx_strand_id
1 'polypeptide(L)'
;MSSAARRFAIIAGRFNERITEKLIDGARHAFRTAGVAEDAIDVYWVPGSFELPLAASRLVDTGRYAGLVCVGVVIRGQTPHFEHVAREAATGIREVGMRTGVPVTFGVITALDESQAWARAGGEVGNRGEEAAEAALEMADLFASLDSTPDDRRLASSSTVSDDRRRRTKAKRR
;
A
#
# COMPACT_ATOMS: atom_id res chain seq x y z
N MET A 1 -17.75 -4.33 -14.46
CA MET A 1 -17.36 -3.63 -13.21
C MET A 1 -16.54 -2.43 -13.63
N SER A 2 -16.99 -1.21 -13.36
CA SER A 2 -16.18 -0.02 -13.67
C SER A 2 -15.05 0.02 -12.64
N SER A 3 -13.90 -0.56 -13.00
CA SER A 3 -12.66 -0.44 -12.24
C SER A 3 -12.20 1.01 -12.33
N ALA A 4 -12.67 1.87 -11.42
CA ALA A 4 -11.96 3.12 -11.21
C ALA A 4 -10.50 2.75 -10.92
N ALA A 5 -9.58 3.22 -11.76
CA ALA A 5 -8.17 2.91 -11.62
C ALA A 5 -7.74 3.32 -10.20
N ARG A 6 -7.40 2.32 -9.37
CA ARG A 6 -7.02 2.56 -7.98
C ARG A 6 -5.67 3.24 -7.97
N ARG A 7 -5.64 4.48 -7.48
CA ARG A 7 -4.41 5.22 -7.29
C ARG A 7 -3.88 5.00 -5.89
N PHE A 8 -2.58 4.79 -5.76
CA PHE A 8 -1.88 4.64 -4.50
C PHE A 8 -0.81 5.71 -4.36
N ALA A 9 -0.46 6.04 -3.12
CA ALA A 9 0.70 6.88 -2.85
C ALA A 9 1.72 6.12 -2.01
N ILE A 10 2.99 6.26 -2.37
CA ILE A 10 4.12 5.87 -1.52
C ILE A 10 4.67 7.15 -0.90
N ILE A 11 4.79 7.17 0.43
CA ILE A 11 5.38 8.28 1.18
C ILE A 11 6.70 7.78 1.75
N ALA A 12 7.80 8.39 1.36
CA ALA A 12 9.14 7.90 1.60
C ALA A 12 9.96 8.87 2.47
N GLY A 13 10.51 8.37 3.57
CA GLY A 13 11.49 9.10 4.37
C GLY A 13 12.85 9.17 3.68
N ARG A 14 13.39 10.37 3.47
CA ARG A 14 14.70 10.56 2.82
C ARG A 14 15.88 10.16 3.69
N PHE A 15 15.75 10.22 5.02
CA PHE A 15 16.79 9.69 5.91
C PHE A 15 17.03 8.20 5.64
N ASN A 16 18.30 7.79 5.46
CA ASN A 16 18.71 6.47 4.94
C ASN A 16 18.24 6.18 3.49
N GLU A 17 18.26 7.19 2.62
CA GLU A 17 17.76 7.17 1.23
C GLU A 17 18.10 5.90 0.44
N ARG A 18 19.35 5.46 0.45
CA ARG A 18 19.80 4.26 -0.29
C ARG A 18 19.01 2.99 0.05
N ILE A 19 18.56 2.86 1.29
CA ILE A 19 17.76 1.71 1.74
C ILE A 19 16.29 1.98 1.44
N THR A 20 15.80 3.21 1.70
CA THR A 20 14.42 3.61 1.39
C THR A 20 14.09 3.46 -0.11
N GLU A 21 15.02 3.76 -1.02
CA GLU A 21 14.85 3.52 -2.45
C GLU A 21 14.52 2.06 -2.77
N LYS A 22 15.15 1.10 -2.08
CA LYS A 22 14.82 -0.33 -2.23
C LYS A 22 13.42 -0.67 -1.72
N LEU A 23 12.93 0.04 -0.71
CA LEU A 23 11.55 -0.11 -0.25
C LEU A 23 10.56 0.44 -1.28
N ILE A 24 10.88 1.57 -1.91
CA ILE A 24 10.08 2.13 -3.01
C ILE A 24 10.05 1.14 -4.19
N ASP A 25 11.21 0.59 -4.57
CA ASP A 25 11.31 -0.42 -5.64
C ASP A 25 10.43 -1.64 -5.33
N GLY A 26 10.48 -2.14 -4.10
CA GLY A 26 9.64 -3.26 -3.64
C GLY A 26 8.15 -2.93 -3.67
N ALA A 27 7.75 -1.75 -3.19
CA ALA A 27 6.36 -1.31 -3.24
C ALA A 27 5.84 -1.18 -4.68
N ARG A 28 6.64 -0.57 -5.57
CA ARG A 28 6.32 -0.49 -7.01
C ARG A 28 6.25 -1.87 -7.66
N HIS A 29 7.11 -2.80 -7.25
CA HIS A 29 7.06 -4.18 -7.74
C HIS A 29 5.74 -4.86 -7.38
N ALA A 30 5.33 -4.83 -6.11
CA ALA A 30 4.05 -5.38 -5.65
C ALA A 30 2.86 -4.79 -6.44
N PHE A 31 2.81 -3.46 -6.56
CA PHE A 31 1.75 -2.78 -7.32
C PHE A 31 1.71 -3.22 -8.79
N ARG A 32 2.87 -3.32 -9.45
CA ARG A 32 2.97 -3.76 -10.84
C ARG A 32 2.52 -5.21 -11.01
N THR A 33 2.93 -6.09 -10.10
CA THR A 33 2.53 -7.50 -10.08
C THR A 33 1.01 -7.65 -9.90
N ALA A 34 0.39 -6.75 -9.14
CA ALA A 34 -1.06 -6.66 -8.97
C ALA A 34 -1.80 -5.94 -10.12
N GLY A 35 -1.08 -5.47 -11.15
CA GLY A 35 -1.67 -4.82 -12.33
C GLY A 35 -2.05 -3.34 -12.11
N VAL A 36 -1.54 -2.68 -11.07
CA VAL A 36 -1.67 -1.22 -10.91
C VAL A 36 -0.77 -0.52 -11.92
N ALA A 37 -1.33 0.42 -12.68
CA ALA A 37 -0.58 1.19 -13.66
C ALA A 37 0.42 2.14 -12.98
N GLU A 38 1.59 2.35 -13.60
CA GLU A 38 2.67 3.16 -13.02
C GLU A 38 2.25 4.63 -12.79
N ASP A 39 1.39 5.17 -13.64
CA ASP A 39 0.80 6.52 -13.53
C ASP A 39 -0.31 6.61 -12.47
N ALA A 40 -0.70 5.48 -11.88
CA ALA A 40 -1.55 5.38 -10.71
C ALA A 40 -0.75 5.21 -9.40
N ILE A 41 0.57 5.37 -9.43
CA ILE A 41 1.45 5.29 -8.26
C ILE A 41 2.22 6.60 -8.09
N ASP A 42 1.78 7.43 -7.15
CA ASP A 42 2.49 8.66 -6.79
C ASP A 42 3.55 8.37 -5.72
N VAL A 43 4.71 9.02 -5.79
CA VAL A 43 5.76 8.95 -4.75
C VAL A 43 6.03 10.33 -4.18
N TYR A 44 5.97 10.46 -2.87
CA TYR A 44 6.24 11.69 -2.13
C TYR A 44 7.39 11.49 -1.16
N TRP A 45 8.38 12.37 -1.21
CA TRP A 45 9.50 12.36 -0.29
C TRP A 45 9.28 13.32 0.88
N VAL A 46 9.52 12.84 2.10
CA VAL A 46 9.57 13.63 3.33
C VAL A 46 10.98 13.57 3.93
N PRO A 47 11.36 14.49 4.84
CA PRO A 47 12.71 14.50 5.42
C PRO A 47 13.09 13.18 6.11
N GLY A 48 12.22 12.63 6.97
CA GLY A 48 12.45 11.35 7.63
C GLY A 48 11.16 10.65 8.07
N SER A 49 11.31 9.52 8.76
CA SER A 49 10.17 8.69 9.17
C SER A 49 9.19 9.40 10.12
N PHE A 50 9.66 10.42 10.84
CA PHE A 50 8.84 11.20 11.78
C PHE A 50 7.78 12.03 11.06
N GLU A 51 8.04 12.46 9.82
CA GLU A 51 7.10 13.27 9.03
C GLU A 51 6.10 12.43 8.21
N LEU A 52 6.27 11.10 8.15
CA LEU A 52 5.38 10.21 7.40
C LEU A 52 3.90 10.35 7.80
N PRO A 53 3.53 10.37 9.10
CA PRO A 53 2.13 10.55 9.50
C PRO A 53 1.52 11.87 9.03
N LEU A 54 2.28 12.96 9.09
CA LEU A 54 1.79 14.27 8.71
C LEU A 54 1.51 14.33 7.20
N ALA A 55 2.43 13.82 6.39
CA ALA A 55 2.23 13.72 4.94
C ALA A 55 1.06 12.78 4.60
N ALA A 56 0.96 11.63 5.29
CA ALA A 56 -0.15 10.71 5.11
C ALA A 56 -1.50 11.39 5.41
N SER A 57 -1.59 12.12 6.53
CA SER A 57 -2.79 12.89 6.88
C SER A 57 -3.17 13.89 5.80
N ARG A 58 -2.20 14.56 5.18
CA ARG A 58 -2.49 15.52 4.10
C ARG A 58 -2.96 14.83 2.82
N LEU A 59 -2.42 13.65 2.51
CA LEU A 59 -2.74 12.93 1.29
C LEU A 59 -4.12 12.24 1.35
N VAL A 60 -4.50 11.69 2.51
CA VAL A 60 -5.87 11.13 2.69
C VAL A 60 -6.94 12.19 2.49
N ASP A 61 -6.72 13.42 2.97
CA ASP A 61 -7.66 14.54 2.83
C ASP A 61 -7.90 14.97 1.37
N THR A 62 -7.02 14.56 0.44
CA THR A 62 -7.23 14.83 -0.99
C THR A 62 -8.31 13.95 -1.62
N GLY A 63 -8.67 12.82 -0.99
CA GLY A 63 -9.62 11.85 -1.53
C GLY A 63 -9.16 11.14 -2.81
N ARG A 64 -7.88 11.28 -3.20
CA ARG A 64 -7.36 10.75 -4.48
C ARG A 64 -6.89 9.30 -4.44
N TYR A 65 -6.71 8.72 -3.25
CA TYR A 65 -5.99 7.46 -3.06
C TYR A 65 -6.86 6.37 -2.46
N ALA A 66 -6.75 5.17 -3.00
CA ALA A 66 -7.37 3.97 -2.45
C ALA A 66 -6.59 3.42 -1.23
N GLY A 67 -5.31 3.77 -1.11
CA GLY A 67 -4.45 3.43 0.01
C GLY A 67 -3.11 4.16 -0.08
N LEU A 68 -2.43 4.27 1.06
CA LEU A 68 -1.12 4.89 1.19
C LEU A 68 -0.13 3.89 1.78
N VAL A 69 1.11 3.91 1.30
CA VAL A 69 2.22 3.08 1.78
C VAL A 69 3.29 4.00 2.36
N CYS A 70 3.49 3.96 3.67
CA CYS A 70 4.53 4.75 4.33
C CYS A 70 5.80 3.91 4.47
N VAL A 71 6.88 4.30 3.78
CA VAL A 71 8.18 3.63 3.82
C VAL A 71 9.27 4.54 4.36
N GLY A 72 10.24 3.94 5.04
CA GLY A 72 11.36 4.68 5.63
C GLY A 72 12.23 3.74 6.45
N VAL A 73 13.34 4.25 6.96
CA VAL A 73 14.30 3.43 7.70
C VAL A 73 14.81 4.21 8.90
N VAL A 74 14.64 3.63 10.09
CA VAL A 74 15.16 4.11 11.36
C VAL A 74 16.15 3.05 11.85
N ILE A 75 17.41 3.45 12.07
CA ILE A 75 18.48 2.57 12.58
C ILE A 75 18.91 3.09 13.94
N ARG A 76 19.11 2.17 14.90
CA ARG A 76 19.49 2.52 16.27
C ARG A 76 20.81 3.30 16.30
N GLY A 77 20.77 4.47 16.92
CA GLY A 77 21.95 5.27 17.25
C GLY A 77 22.40 5.09 18.70
N GLN A 78 23.14 6.08 19.22
CA GLN A 78 23.65 6.06 20.59
C GLN A 78 22.65 6.52 21.66
N THR A 79 21.51 7.08 21.24
CA THR A 79 20.53 7.68 22.14
C THR A 79 19.14 7.07 21.94
N PRO A 80 18.19 7.27 22.89
CA PRO A 80 16.81 6.84 22.74
C PRO A 80 16.04 7.48 21.58
N HIS A 81 16.64 8.41 20.83
CA HIS A 81 16.01 9.07 19.68
C HIS A 81 15.41 8.07 18.68
N PHE A 82 16.08 6.93 18.45
CA PHE A 82 15.58 5.83 17.63
C PHE A 82 14.19 5.36 18.07
N GLU A 83 13.99 5.12 19.38
CA GLU A 83 12.74 4.59 19.91
C GLU A 83 11.60 5.62 19.77
N HIS A 84 11.89 6.89 20.05
CA HIS A 84 10.92 7.97 19.87
C HIS A 84 10.49 8.10 18.41
N VAL A 85 11.44 8.16 17.46
CA VAL A 85 11.12 8.30 16.04
C VAL A 85 10.33 7.10 15.53
N ALA A 86 10.78 5.88 15.82
CA ALA A 86 10.12 4.65 15.38
C ALA A 86 8.68 4.56 15.93
N ARG A 87 8.50 4.84 17.23
CA ARG A 87 7.20 4.73 17.91
C ARG A 87 6.21 5.80 17.43
N GLU A 88 6.65 7.06 17.31
CA GLU A 88 5.76 8.14 16.86
C GLU A 88 5.39 7.98 15.38
N ALA A 89 6.31 7.52 14.53
CA ALA A 89 5.99 7.19 13.14
C ALA A 89 4.92 6.08 13.06
N ALA A 90 5.11 4.97 13.77
CA ALA A 90 4.15 3.86 13.78
C ALA A 90 2.77 4.28 14.35
N THR A 91 2.78 5.05 15.44
CA THR A 91 1.56 5.54 16.09
C THR A 91 0.79 6.49 15.19
N GLY A 92 1.47 7.50 14.62
CA GLY A 92 0.83 8.46 13.75
C GLY A 92 0.30 7.83 12.46
N ILE A 93 1.05 6.91 11.83
CA ILE A 93 0.58 6.19 10.63
C ILE A 93 -0.72 5.42 10.93
N ARG A 94 -0.74 4.67 12.05
CA ARG A 94 -1.93 3.95 12.50
C ARG A 94 -3.10 4.91 12.73
N GLU A 95 -2.88 6.02 13.42
CA GLU A 95 -3.92 6.99 13.74
C GLU A 95 -4.54 7.64 12.50
N VAL A 96 -3.74 7.94 11.48
CA VAL A 96 -4.26 8.45 10.20
C VAL A 96 -5.22 7.44 9.57
N GLY A 97 -4.84 6.16 9.48
CA GLY A 97 -5.70 5.12 8.94
C GLY A 97 -6.99 4.94 9.74
N MET A 98 -6.89 4.86 11.07
CA MET A 98 -8.05 4.70 11.96
C MET A 98 -9.03 5.88 11.90
N ARG A 99 -8.52 7.10 11.79
CA ARG A 99 -9.36 8.31 11.75
C ARG A 99 -10.04 8.51 10.41
N THR A 100 -9.39 8.12 9.31
CA THR A 100 -9.86 8.45 7.95
C THR A 100 -10.57 7.29 7.26
N GLY A 101 -10.37 6.05 7.71
CA GLY A 101 -10.89 4.87 7.03
C GLY A 101 -10.15 4.55 5.73
N VAL A 102 -9.09 5.29 5.37
CA VAL A 102 -8.21 4.96 4.24
C VAL A 102 -7.11 4.02 4.73
N PRO A 103 -6.80 2.91 4.04
CA PRO A 103 -5.65 2.08 4.37
C PRO A 103 -4.35 2.89 4.31
N VAL A 104 -3.64 2.97 5.45
CA VAL A 104 -2.30 3.57 5.53
C VAL A 104 -1.38 2.53 6.16
N THR A 105 -0.50 1.94 5.34
CA THR A 105 0.33 0.80 5.76
C THR A 105 1.72 1.21 6.21
N PHE A 106 2.30 0.39 7.09
CA PHE A 106 3.56 0.64 7.77
C PHE A 106 4.69 -0.21 7.17
N GLY A 107 5.43 0.37 6.24
CA GLY A 107 6.63 -0.20 5.62
C GLY A 107 7.93 0.42 6.14
N VAL A 108 7.95 0.87 7.40
CA VAL A 108 9.14 1.48 8.01
C VAL A 108 10.01 0.39 8.66
N ILE A 109 11.27 0.31 8.25
CA ILE A 109 12.26 -0.56 8.91
C ILE A 109 12.69 0.10 10.22
N THR A 110 12.63 -0.65 11.31
CA THR A 110 13.19 -0.28 12.62
C THR A 110 14.27 -1.29 12.99
N ALA A 111 15.53 -0.97 12.72
CA ALA A 111 16.65 -1.91 12.81
C ALA A 111 17.65 -1.53 13.91
N LEU A 112 18.31 -2.53 14.50
CA LEU A 112 19.35 -2.32 15.50
C LEU A 112 20.70 -1.92 14.89
N ASP A 113 20.91 -2.26 13.63
CA ASP A 113 22.13 -1.98 12.86
C ASP A 113 21.80 -1.89 11.36
N GLU A 114 22.79 -1.52 10.55
CA GLU A 114 22.61 -1.34 9.11
C GLU A 114 22.40 -2.67 8.36
N SER A 115 23.02 -3.77 8.82
CA SER A 115 22.89 -5.07 8.15
C SER A 115 21.46 -5.60 8.26
N GLN A 116 20.81 -5.43 9.42
CA GLN A 116 19.41 -5.74 9.61
C GLN A 116 18.49 -4.90 8.72
N ALA A 117 18.85 -3.64 8.46
CA ALA A 117 18.09 -2.78 7.57
C ALA A 117 18.18 -3.26 6.12
N TRP A 118 19.39 -3.54 5.63
CA TRP A 118 19.58 -4.09 4.28
C TRP A 118 18.90 -5.45 4.08
N ALA A 119 18.96 -6.34 5.07
CA ALA A 119 18.30 -7.64 5.00
C ALA A 119 16.79 -7.54 4.74
N ARG A 120 16.15 -6.44 5.19
CA ARG A 120 14.71 -6.15 5.08
C ARG A 120 14.32 -5.27 3.90
N ALA A 121 15.30 -4.88 3.09
CA ALA A 121 15.12 -3.99 1.95
C ALA A 121 15.39 -4.73 0.63
N GLY A 122 14.83 -5.93 0.49
CA GLY A 122 15.07 -6.84 -0.63
C GLY A 122 16.28 -7.77 -0.43
N GLY A 123 16.73 -7.93 0.82
CA GLY A 123 17.78 -8.86 1.19
C GLY A 123 17.22 -10.22 1.65
N GLU A 124 17.94 -10.88 2.55
CA GLU A 124 17.66 -12.25 3.00
C GLU A 124 16.30 -12.45 3.67
N VAL A 125 15.67 -11.38 4.19
CA VAL A 125 14.40 -11.48 4.92
C VAL A 125 13.24 -10.77 4.21
N GLY A 126 13.40 -10.51 2.90
CA GLY A 126 12.36 -9.90 2.07
C GLY A 126 12.44 -8.38 1.98
N ASN A 127 11.35 -7.76 1.54
CA ASN A 127 11.27 -6.32 1.30
C ASN A 127 10.06 -5.71 2.01
N ARG A 128 10.32 -4.85 3.01
CA ARG A 128 9.26 -4.21 3.80
C ARG A 128 8.39 -3.25 3.01
N GLY A 129 8.89 -2.66 1.92
CA GLY A 129 8.09 -1.83 1.05
C GLY A 129 7.11 -2.65 0.20
N GLU A 130 7.55 -3.82 -0.26
CA GLU A 130 6.71 -4.79 -0.98
C GLU A 130 5.58 -5.30 -0.09
N GLU A 131 5.91 -5.84 1.10
CA GLU A 131 4.93 -6.32 2.08
C GLU A 131 3.90 -5.24 2.46
N ALA A 132 4.35 -3.98 2.63
CA ALA A 132 3.46 -2.88 2.97
C ALA A 132 2.53 -2.47 1.80
N ALA A 133 3.00 -2.60 0.56
CA ALA A 133 2.17 -2.34 -0.62
C ALA A 133 1.14 -3.45 -0.87
N GLU A 134 1.52 -4.71 -0.68
CA GLU A 134 0.60 -5.85 -0.71
C GLU A 134 -0.52 -5.69 0.32
N ALA A 135 -0.16 -5.34 1.57
CA ALA A 135 -1.15 -5.05 2.60
C ALA A 135 -2.08 -3.88 2.23
N ALA A 136 -1.57 -2.84 1.55
CA ALA A 136 -2.39 -1.70 1.12
C ALA A 136 -3.38 -2.10 0.02
N LEU A 137 -2.95 -2.96 -0.91
CA LEU A 137 -3.81 -3.53 -1.95
C LEU A 137 -4.93 -4.36 -1.35
N GLU A 138 -4.60 -5.32 -0.48
CA GLU A 138 -5.58 -6.22 0.14
C GLU A 138 -6.60 -5.45 0.97
N MET A 139 -6.16 -4.45 1.74
CA MET A 139 -7.05 -3.61 2.53
C MET A 139 -7.97 -2.74 1.66
N ALA A 140 -7.45 -2.19 0.56
CA ALA A 140 -8.25 -1.42 -0.38
C ALA A 140 -9.31 -2.30 -1.08
N ASP A 141 -8.95 -3.53 -1.45
CA ASP A 141 -9.89 -4.51 -2.01
C ASP A 141 -10.95 -4.94 -1.00
N LEU A 142 -10.54 -5.19 0.25
CA LEU A 142 -11.45 -5.51 1.35
C LEU A 142 -12.46 -4.39 1.55
N PHE A 143 -12.01 -3.13 1.67
CA PHE A 143 -12.92 -2.00 1.91
C PHE A 143 -13.87 -1.78 0.74
N ALA A 144 -13.38 -1.86 -0.50
CA ALA A 144 -14.24 -1.82 -1.68
C ALA A 144 -15.32 -2.93 -1.67
N SER A 145 -14.97 -4.13 -1.17
CA SER A 145 -15.93 -5.23 -1.04
C SER A 145 -16.97 -5.00 0.05
N LEU A 146 -16.59 -4.33 1.16
CA LEU A 146 -17.48 -3.99 2.27
C LEU A 146 -18.47 -2.88 1.87
N ASP A 147 -17.99 -1.88 1.12
CA ASP A 147 -18.79 -0.74 0.65
C ASP A 147 -19.77 -1.12 -0.48
N SER A 148 -19.48 -2.21 -1.21
CA SER A 148 -20.42 -2.72 -2.22
C SER A 148 -21.68 -3.31 -1.58
N THR A 149 -22.85 -2.80 -1.94
CA THR A 149 -24.14 -3.28 -1.43
C THR A 149 -24.38 -4.76 -1.81
N PRO A 150 -25.12 -5.54 -1.00
CA PRO A 150 -25.42 -6.95 -1.30
C PRO A 150 -26.10 -7.18 -2.67
N ASP A 151 -26.83 -6.17 -3.16
CA ASP A 151 -27.56 -6.25 -4.44
C ASP A 151 -26.61 -6.20 -5.65
N ASP A 152 -25.54 -5.41 -5.57
CA ASP A 152 -24.49 -5.34 -6.62
C ASP A 152 -23.76 -6.68 -6.79
N ARG A 153 -23.61 -7.45 -5.71
CA ARG A 153 -22.95 -8.77 -5.71
C ARG A 153 -23.80 -9.86 -6.38
N ARG A 154 -25.14 -9.77 -6.30
CA ARG A 154 -26.07 -10.68 -6.99
C ARG A 154 -26.14 -10.42 -8.49
N LEU A 155 -26.09 -9.16 -8.89
CA LEU A 155 -26.07 -8.77 -10.31
C LEU A 155 -24.77 -9.24 -11.01
N ALA A 156 -23.61 -9.09 -10.36
CA ALA A 156 -22.33 -9.51 -10.91
C ALA A 156 -22.23 -11.04 -11.14
N SER A 157 -22.71 -11.86 -10.19
CA SER A 157 -22.71 -13.33 -10.29
C SER A 157 -23.74 -13.91 -11.29
N SER A 158 -24.76 -13.14 -11.66
CA SER A 158 -25.77 -13.55 -12.66
C SER A 158 -25.32 -13.36 -14.12
N SER A 159 -24.40 -12.42 -14.35
CA SER A 159 -23.91 -12.06 -15.69
C SER A 159 -23.03 -13.15 -16.34
N THR A 160 -22.25 -13.87 -15.54
CA THR A 160 -21.43 -15.02 -15.97
C THR A 160 -22.25 -16.24 -16.36
N VAL A 161 -23.43 -16.44 -15.76
CA VAL A 161 -24.32 -17.56 -16.09
C VAL A 161 -25.14 -17.29 -17.37
N SER A 162 -25.47 -16.03 -17.66
CA SER A 162 -26.26 -15.67 -18.84
C SER A 162 -25.47 -15.79 -20.15
N ASP A 163 -24.17 -15.46 -20.11
CA ASP A 163 -23.30 -15.49 -21.30
C ASP A 163 -22.90 -16.92 -21.71
N ASP A 164 -22.75 -17.83 -20.75
CA ASP A 164 -22.47 -19.26 -21.02
C ASP A 164 -23.69 -19.97 -21.63
N ARG A 165 -24.93 -19.59 -21.23
CA ARG A 165 -26.16 -20.10 -21.88
C ARG A 165 -26.34 -19.58 -23.31
N ARG A 166 -25.94 -18.33 -23.59
CA ARG A 166 -25.98 -17.76 -24.95
C ARG A 166 -24.94 -18.37 -25.89
N ARG A 167 -23.77 -18.76 -25.38
CA ARG A 167 -22.74 -19.46 -26.18
C ARG A 167 -23.10 -20.90 -26.50
N ARG A 168 -23.68 -21.65 -25.54
CA ARG A 168 -24.09 -23.06 -25.75
C ARG A 168 -25.25 -23.22 -26.74
N THR A 169 -26.14 -22.24 -26.86
CA THR A 169 -27.29 -22.30 -27.79
C THR A 169 -26.93 -22.01 -29.25
N LYS A 170 -25.85 -21.24 -29.51
CA LYS A 170 -25.36 -20.99 -30.88
C LYS A 170 -24.52 -22.14 -31.45
N ALA A 171 -23.86 -22.94 -30.61
CA ALA A 171 -23.05 -24.08 -31.05
C ALA A 171 -23.88 -25.31 -31.50
N LYS A 172 -25.17 -25.38 -31.13
CA LYS A 172 -26.06 -26.52 -31.45
C LYS A 172 -26.90 -26.32 -32.73
N ARG A 173 -26.65 -25.24 -33.47
CA ARG A 173 -27.38 -24.84 -34.71
C ARG A 173 -26.48 -24.80 -35.95
N ARG A 174 -25.33 -25.47 -35.91
CA ARG A 174 -24.43 -25.69 -37.05
C ARG A 174 -24.24 -27.17 -37.28
#